data_AF-A0A497G6J0-F1
#
_entry.id   AF-A0A497G6J0-F1
#
_cell.length_a   1.000
_cell.length_b   1.000
_cell.length_c   1.000
_cell.angle_alpha   90.00
_cell.angle_beta   90.00
_cell.angle_gamma   90.00
#
_symmetry.space_group_name_H-M   'P 1'
#
loop_
_entity.id
_entity.type
_entity.pdbx_description
1 polymer ?
#
loop_
_entity_poly.entity_id
_entity_poly.type
_entity_poly.pdbx_seq_one_letter_code
_entity_poly.pdbx_strand_id
1 'polypeptide(L)'
;DCEILLGIGSLLTALSLNGLGKMGRRGFGTFSVAIREGAREFRRFTDRRGVLDVKVIGKVVDITLRSAIEYVESLHSERGQFRGLPPLSSVSRLRIDPSHYGVKLEKEPIILKKGVPVFSIHLVSIGGRGVMRALEELQDFFYRPGRIRRLYGSPTATTRYGHAQDFLTSNKYCWYLGLPRSQRGTGYISRAERRASPLHLAVHREAALITSLLSTDWPKEIRWKGGGVSRTITLSEAMLVKTHCEVLAYLEEYVGKLGYSYRVVYP
;
A
#
# COMPACT_ATOMS: atom_id res chain seq x y z
N ASP A 1 -7.45 2.12 30.33
CA ASP A 1 -8.20 1.58 29.18
C ASP A 1 -7.65 1.98 27.81
N CYS A 2 -7.38 3.26 27.53
CA CYS A 2 -6.87 3.71 26.22
C CYS A 2 -5.56 3.00 25.80
N GLU A 3 -4.62 2.77 26.71
CA GLU A 3 -3.37 2.05 26.44
C GLU A 3 -3.62 0.59 26.00
N ILE A 4 -4.56 -0.10 26.64
CA ILE A 4 -4.94 -1.48 26.29
C ILE A 4 -5.55 -1.50 24.90
N LEU A 5 -6.47 -0.57 24.61
CA LEU A 5 -7.08 -0.43 23.29
C LEU A 5 -6.05 -0.11 22.22
N LEU A 6 -5.08 0.76 22.52
CA LEU A 6 -3.98 1.10 21.64
C LEU A 6 -3.08 -0.10 21.37
N GLY A 7 -2.65 -0.82 22.40
CA GLY A 7 -1.78 -2.00 22.26
C GLY A 7 -2.45 -3.13 21.48
N ILE A 8 -3.67 -3.51 21.87
CA ILE A 8 -4.41 -4.59 21.22
C ILE A 8 -4.83 -4.16 19.80
N GLY A 9 -5.36 -2.95 19.65
CA GLY A 9 -5.77 -2.42 18.35
C GLY A 9 -4.62 -2.32 17.35
N SER A 10 -3.44 -1.93 17.81
CA SER A 10 -2.21 -1.90 17.00
C SER A 10 -1.82 -3.30 16.55
N LEU A 11 -1.86 -4.29 17.45
CA LEU A 11 -1.57 -5.68 17.12
C LEU A 11 -2.57 -6.24 16.09
N LEU A 12 -3.87 -6.05 16.32
CA LEU A 12 -4.92 -6.51 15.41
C LEU A 12 -4.79 -5.85 14.03
N THR A 13 -4.49 -4.56 13.99
CA THR A 13 -4.27 -3.81 12.75
C THR A 13 -3.04 -4.34 12.01
N ALA A 14 -1.91 -4.52 12.71
CA ALA A 14 -0.67 -5.02 12.11
C ALA A 14 -0.85 -6.42 11.50
N LEU A 15 -1.44 -7.36 12.24
CA LEU A 15 -1.65 -8.75 11.81
C LEU A 15 -2.68 -8.88 10.69
N SER A 16 -3.62 -7.94 10.57
CA SER A 16 -4.61 -7.94 9.49
C SER A 16 -4.09 -7.33 8.20
N LEU A 17 -3.26 -6.28 8.31
CA LEU A 17 -2.77 -5.53 7.15
C LEU A 17 -1.42 -6.01 6.62
N ASN A 18 -0.73 -6.88 7.36
CA ASN A 18 0.60 -7.38 7.00
C ASN A 18 0.74 -8.87 7.27
N GLY A 19 1.65 -9.50 6.54
CA GLY A 19 2.19 -10.78 6.93
C GLY A 19 3.55 -10.69 7.63
N LEU A 20 3.91 -11.74 8.36
CA LEU A 20 5.19 -11.86 9.06
C LEU A 20 6.25 -12.58 8.21
N GLY A 21 7.51 -12.18 8.36
CA GLY A 21 8.66 -12.82 7.73
C GLY A 21 8.99 -12.34 6.31
N LYS A 22 9.77 -13.14 5.58
CA LYS A 22 10.23 -12.81 4.23
C LYS A 22 9.03 -12.70 3.29
N MET A 23 8.98 -11.62 2.50
CA MET A 23 7.84 -11.29 1.63
C MET A 23 6.53 -10.95 2.37
N GLY A 24 6.57 -10.63 3.67
CA GLY A 24 5.39 -10.29 4.48
C GLY A 24 4.50 -9.16 3.93
N ARG A 25 5.11 -8.18 3.24
CA ARG A 25 4.40 -7.07 2.57
C ARG A 25 3.82 -7.43 1.21
N ARG A 26 4.04 -8.67 0.75
CA ARG A 26 3.63 -9.17 -0.58
C ARG A 26 2.71 -10.38 -0.45
N GLY A 27 1.92 -10.45 0.62
CA GLY A 27 0.89 -11.45 0.86
C GLY A 27 1.33 -12.74 1.57
N PHE A 28 2.63 -12.94 1.80
CA PHE A 28 3.12 -14.12 2.53
C PHE A 28 3.03 -13.92 4.05
N GLY A 29 2.81 -15.01 4.79
CA GLY A 29 2.77 -14.95 6.26
C GLY A 29 1.58 -14.17 6.81
N THR A 30 0.47 -14.08 6.07
CA THR A 30 -0.80 -13.50 6.55
C THR A 30 -1.54 -14.51 7.43
N PHE A 31 -2.08 -14.02 8.56
CA PHE A 31 -2.79 -14.85 9.54
C PHE A 31 -4.23 -14.39 9.73
N SER A 32 -5.09 -15.33 10.14
CA SER A 32 -6.39 -15.01 10.72
C SER A 32 -6.24 -14.92 12.24
N VAL A 33 -6.78 -13.87 12.85
CA VAL A 33 -6.67 -13.63 14.29
C VAL A 33 -8.00 -13.95 14.97
N ALA A 34 -7.98 -14.91 15.91
CA ALA A 34 -9.13 -15.23 16.74
C ALA A 34 -9.01 -14.55 18.11
N ILE A 35 -10.04 -13.79 18.50
CA ILE A 35 -10.10 -13.10 19.79
C ILE A 35 -10.88 -13.99 20.77
N ARG A 36 -10.17 -14.60 21.73
CA ARG A 36 -10.75 -15.49 22.74
C ARG A 36 -11.10 -14.76 24.02
N GLU A 37 -10.12 -14.10 24.63
CA GLU A 37 -10.18 -13.42 25.93
C GLU A 37 -9.45 -12.08 25.88
N GLY A 38 -9.81 -11.16 26.80
CA GLY A 38 -9.46 -9.73 26.65
C GLY A 38 -10.12 -9.10 25.41
N ALA A 39 -10.02 -7.78 25.25
CA ALA A 39 -10.46 -7.09 24.03
C ALA A 39 -11.98 -7.10 23.71
N ARG A 40 -12.86 -6.93 24.70
CA ARG A 40 -14.33 -6.87 24.49
C ARG A 40 -14.73 -5.92 23.36
N GLU A 41 -14.06 -4.76 23.30
CA GLU A 41 -14.29 -3.67 22.33
C GLU A 41 -14.01 -4.08 20.88
N PHE A 42 -13.15 -5.08 20.68
CA PHE A 42 -12.82 -5.62 19.36
C PHE A 42 -13.58 -6.90 19.02
N ARG A 43 -14.14 -7.62 20.01
CA ARG A 43 -14.98 -8.82 19.76
C ARG A 43 -16.20 -8.54 18.90
N ARG A 44 -16.76 -7.32 18.96
CA ARG A 44 -17.86 -6.91 18.07
C ARG A 44 -17.49 -6.85 16.58
N PHE A 45 -16.22 -7.02 16.24
CA PHE A 45 -15.71 -7.05 14.86
C PHE A 45 -15.30 -8.45 14.42
N THR A 46 -15.62 -9.49 15.20
CA THR A 46 -15.32 -10.87 14.83
C THR A 46 -16.53 -11.56 14.20
N ASP A 47 -16.26 -12.60 13.41
CA ASP A 47 -17.26 -13.53 12.90
C ASP A 47 -17.79 -14.44 14.02
N ARG A 48 -18.74 -15.32 13.67
CA ARG A 48 -19.33 -16.28 14.63
C ARG A 48 -18.32 -17.25 15.27
N ARG A 49 -17.11 -17.40 14.71
CA ARG A 49 -16.02 -18.23 15.24
C ARG A 49 -15.06 -17.44 16.13
N GLY A 50 -15.29 -16.14 16.30
CA GLY A 50 -14.41 -15.25 17.03
C GLY A 50 -13.20 -14.77 16.21
N VAL A 51 -13.17 -15.01 14.90
CA VAL A 51 -12.10 -14.54 14.00
C VAL A 51 -12.39 -13.12 13.54
N LEU A 52 -11.40 -12.22 13.59
CA LEU A 52 -11.57 -10.83 13.15
C LEU A 52 -12.03 -10.76 11.68
N ASP A 53 -13.15 -10.09 11.44
CA ASP A 53 -13.64 -9.85 10.09
C ASP A 53 -12.84 -8.70 9.44
N VAL A 54 -11.95 -9.08 8.53
CA VAL A 54 -11.10 -8.15 7.79
C VAL A 54 -11.88 -7.14 6.95
N LYS A 55 -13.17 -7.39 6.66
CA LYS A 55 -14.04 -6.43 5.94
C LYS A 55 -14.37 -5.21 6.79
N VAL A 56 -14.26 -5.30 8.13
CA VAL A 56 -14.51 -4.18 9.07
C VAL A 56 -13.23 -3.61 9.67
N ILE A 57 -12.05 -3.94 9.11
CA ILE A 57 -10.75 -3.52 9.63
C ILE A 57 -10.60 -2.00 9.81
N GLY A 58 -11.27 -1.19 8.98
CA GLY A 58 -11.29 0.26 9.12
C GLY A 58 -11.81 0.73 10.47
N LYS A 59 -12.78 0.01 11.08
CA LYS A 59 -13.31 0.32 12.41
C LYS A 59 -12.29 0.02 13.52
N VAL A 60 -11.51 -1.05 13.36
CA VAL A 60 -10.41 -1.39 14.29
C VAL A 60 -9.33 -0.32 14.24
N VAL A 61 -8.92 0.08 13.03
CA VAL A 61 -7.95 1.16 12.82
C VAL A 61 -8.44 2.47 13.44
N ASP A 62 -9.72 2.81 13.27
CA ASP A 62 -10.31 4.03 13.83
C ASP A 62 -10.34 4.05 15.36
N ILE A 63 -10.65 2.92 16.01
CA ILE A 63 -10.59 2.83 17.48
C ILE A 63 -9.13 2.98 17.92
N THR A 64 -8.22 2.26 17.26
CA THR A 64 -6.78 2.30 17.59
C THR A 64 -6.22 3.70 17.45
N LEU A 65 -6.53 4.40 16.34
CA LEU A 65 -6.04 5.73 16.08
C LEU A 65 -6.60 6.75 17.07
N ARG A 66 -7.89 6.64 17.45
CA ARG A 66 -8.46 7.49 18.51
C ARG A 66 -7.76 7.27 19.85
N SER A 67 -7.56 6.01 20.25
CA SER A 67 -6.83 5.71 21.49
C SER A 67 -5.37 6.17 21.44
N ALA A 68 -4.72 6.15 20.27
CA ALA A 68 -3.38 6.71 20.08
C ALA A 68 -3.36 8.23 20.29
N ILE A 69 -4.34 8.94 19.70
CA ILE A 69 -4.47 10.39 19.83
C ILE A 69 -4.73 10.77 21.29
N GLU A 70 -5.70 10.13 21.95
CA GLU A 70 -6.02 10.35 23.37
C GLU A 70 -4.81 10.08 24.27
N TYR A 71 -4.05 9.02 24.00
CA TYR A 71 -2.83 8.71 24.75
C TYR A 71 -1.76 9.79 24.58
N VAL A 72 -1.47 10.22 23.36
CA VAL A 72 -0.48 11.27 23.10
C VAL A 72 -0.91 12.60 23.74
N GLU A 73 -2.20 12.94 23.68
CA GLU A 73 -2.75 14.17 24.28
C GLU A 73 -2.71 14.16 25.80
N SER A 74 -2.78 12.98 26.43
CA SER A 74 -2.58 12.86 27.86
C SER A 74 -1.13 13.16 28.30
N LEU A 75 -0.18 13.05 27.37
CA LEU A 75 1.25 13.28 27.61
C LEU A 75 1.73 14.66 27.14
N HIS A 76 1.08 15.24 26.13
CA HIS A 76 1.49 16.51 25.51
C HIS A 76 0.28 17.43 25.28
N SER A 77 0.36 18.66 25.80
CA SER A 77 -0.73 19.65 25.73
C SER A 77 -0.85 20.36 24.38
N GLU A 78 0.17 20.29 23.52
CA GLU A 78 0.20 21.02 22.24
C GLU A 78 -0.10 20.11 21.05
N ARG A 79 -1.14 20.47 20.28
CA ARG A 79 -1.39 19.90 18.95
C ARG A 79 -0.66 20.72 17.90
N GLY A 80 0.38 20.16 17.29
CA GLY A 80 0.96 20.71 16.07
C GLY A 80 -0.02 20.59 14.89
N GLN A 81 -0.17 21.66 14.10
CA GLN A 81 -0.84 21.57 12.80
C GLN A 81 0.18 21.16 11.73
N PHE A 82 0.09 19.93 11.23
CA PHE A 82 0.91 19.47 10.12
C PHE A 82 0.11 19.51 8.82
N ARG A 83 0.57 20.32 7.85
CA ARG A 83 -0.05 20.49 6.53
C ARG A 83 0.96 20.10 5.44
N GLY A 84 1.20 18.80 5.28
CA GLY A 84 2.14 18.31 4.28
C GLY A 84 2.20 16.78 4.25
N LEU A 85 3.21 16.24 3.59
CA LEU A 85 3.50 14.81 3.59
C LEU A 85 4.25 14.40 4.87
N PRO A 86 3.80 13.37 5.61
CA PRO A 86 4.42 13.00 6.86
C PRO A 86 5.87 12.53 6.61
N PRO A 87 6.81 12.82 7.54
CA PRO A 87 8.20 12.43 7.40
C PRO A 87 8.39 10.91 7.38
N LEU A 88 7.51 10.18 8.05
CA LEU A 88 7.51 8.73 8.14
C LEU A 88 6.16 8.17 7.70
N SER A 89 6.17 6.92 7.24
CA SER A 89 4.93 6.18 6.94
C SER A 89 4.10 6.04 8.21
N SER A 90 2.89 6.60 8.22
CA SER A 90 2.04 6.69 9.40
C SER A 90 0.60 6.29 9.09
N VAL A 91 -0.08 5.69 10.08
CA VAL A 91 -1.53 5.49 10.02
C VAL A 91 -2.19 6.82 10.34
N SER A 92 -2.99 7.35 9.41
CA SER A 92 -3.61 8.66 9.56
C SER A 92 -4.86 8.78 8.69
N ARG A 93 -5.75 9.70 9.07
CA ARG A 93 -6.89 10.16 8.24
C ARG A 93 -6.55 11.38 7.38
N LEU A 94 -5.33 11.90 7.48
CA LEU A 94 -4.88 13.05 6.72
C LEU A 94 -5.05 12.79 5.22
N ARG A 95 -5.52 13.81 4.52
CA ARG A 95 -5.63 13.85 3.07
C ARG A 95 -4.89 15.09 2.59
N ILE A 96 -4.08 14.92 1.55
CA ILE A 96 -3.39 16.02 0.89
C ILE A 96 -4.16 16.41 -0.37
N ASP A 97 -4.19 17.71 -0.65
CA ASP A 97 -4.69 18.21 -1.92
C ASP A 97 -3.59 18.07 -2.99
N PRO A 98 -3.76 17.23 -4.03
CA PRO A 98 -2.77 17.09 -5.09
C PRO A 98 -2.58 18.39 -5.90
N SER A 99 -3.55 19.31 -5.89
CA SER A 99 -3.46 20.59 -6.58
C SER A 99 -2.37 21.49 -6.00
N HIS A 100 -2.11 21.41 -4.70
CA HIS A 100 -1.01 22.12 -4.02
C HIS A 100 0.36 21.78 -4.60
N TYR A 101 0.48 20.63 -5.24
CA TYR A 101 1.72 20.13 -5.82
C TYR A 101 1.82 20.35 -7.33
N GLY A 102 0.79 20.94 -7.97
CA GLY A 102 0.76 21.17 -9.41
C GLY A 102 0.88 19.89 -10.24
N VAL A 103 0.46 18.75 -9.70
CA VAL A 103 0.66 17.45 -10.32
C VAL A 103 -0.38 17.21 -11.42
N LYS A 104 0.10 16.88 -12.63
CA LYS A 104 -0.74 16.34 -13.71
C LYS A 104 -0.63 14.82 -13.74
N LEU A 105 -1.77 14.15 -13.66
CA LEU A 105 -1.88 12.70 -13.62
C LEU A 105 -2.28 12.16 -15.00
N GLU A 106 -1.62 11.09 -15.44
CA GLU A 106 -2.02 10.30 -16.61
C GLU A 106 -3.12 9.28 -16.27
N LYS A 107 -3.19 8.89 -14.99
CA LYS A 107 -4.20 7.98 -14.45
C LYS A 107 -4.65 8.44 -13.06
N GLU A 108 -5.95 8.49 -12.86
CA GLU A 108 -6.57 8.93 -11.61
C GLU A 108 -7.18 7.73 -10.86
N PRO A 109 -6.76 7.44 -9.61
CA PRO A 109 -7.42 6.41 -8.82
C PRO A 109 -8.73 6.92 -8.23
N ILE A 110 -9.62 5.99 -7.89
CA ILE A 110 -10.95 6.26 -7.30
C ILE A 110 -10.84 7.10 -6.01
N ILE A 111 -9.74 6.97 -5.26
CA ILE A 111 -9.51 7.72 -4.01
C ILE A 111 -9.38 9.23 -4.20
N LEU A 112 -9.06 9.73 -5.40
CA LEU A 112 -8.73 11.14 -5.62
C LEU A 112 -9.89 12.11 -5.39
N LYS A 113 -11.14 11.66 -5.51
CA LYS A 113 -12.33 12.53 -5.42
C LYS A 113 -12.39 13.35 -4.13
N LYS A 114 -11.68 12.95 -3.08
CA LYS A 114 -11.66 13.61 -1.77
C LYS A 114 -10.24 14.01 -1.32
N GLY A 115 -9.30 14.15 -2.26
CA GLY A 115 -7.87 14.32 -1.96
C GLY A 115 -7.14 12.99 -1.76
N VAL A 116 -5.81 13.04 -1.76
CA VAL A 116 -4.95 11.86 -1.68
C VAL A 116 -4.75 11.47 -0.21
N PRO A 117 -5.22 10.30 0.23
CA PRO A 117 -5.03 9.86 1.61
C PRO A 117 -3.55 9.49 1.86
N VAL A 118 -2.99 9.90 3.00
CA VAL A 118 -1.60 9.50 3.36
C VAL A 118 -1.48 8.04 3.82
N PHE A 119 -2.58 7.45 4.21
CA PHE A 119 -2.67 6.03 4.49
C PHE A 119 -4.00 5.57 3.93
N SER A 120 -4.07 4.40 3.29
CA SER A 120 -5.34 3.82 2.84
C SER A 120 -5.34 2.31 2.93
N ILE A 121 -6.54 1.74 3.06
CA ILE A 121 -6.82 0.31 3.04
C ILE A 121 -7.86 0.07 1.94
N HIS A 122 -7.49 -0.79 1.00
CA HIS A 122 -8.31 -1.22 -0.11
C HIS A 122 -8.67 -2.69 0.09
N LEU A 123 -9.95 -2.99 -0.01
CA LEU A 123 -10.47 -4.35 0.07
C LEU A 123 -10.67 -4.90 -1.34
N VAL A 124 -10.09 -6.07 -1.58
CA VAL A 124 -10.27 -6.85 -2.80
C VAL A 124 -11.06 -8.11 -2.43
N SER A 125 -12.28 -8.26 -2.95
CA SER A 125 -13.06 -9.48 -2.72
C SER A 125 -12.52 -10.60 -3.59
N ILE A 126 -12.13 -11.73 -3.00
CA ILE A 126 -11.54 -12.84 -3.77
C ILE A 126 -12.56 -13.89 -4.23
N GLY A 127 -13.84 -13.72 -3.91
CA GLY A 127 -14.96 -14.40 -4.57
C GLY A 127 -14.84 -15.92 -4.70
N GLY A 128 -14.36 -16.61 -3.67
CA GLY A 128 -14.21 -18.08 -3.68
C GLY A 128 -13.06 -18.62 -4.53
N ARG A 129 -12.26 -17.78 -5.20
CA ARG A 129 -11.17 -18.20 -6.11
C ARG A 129 -9.99 -18.91 -5.44
N GLY A 130 -10.03 -19.10 -4.13
CA GLY A 130 -8.97 -19.71 -3.32
C GLY A 130 -7.86 -18.72 -2.97
N VAL A 131 -7.35 -18.82 -1.75
CA VAL A 131 -6.32 -17.91 -1.19
C VAL A 131 -5.03 -17.95 -1.99
N MET A 132 -4.56 -19.15 -2.35
CA MET A 132 -3.27 -19.31 -3.04
C MET A 132 -3.28 -18.70 -4.45
N ARG A 133 -4.38 -18.85 -5.18
CA ARG A 133 -4.55 -18.25 -6.50
C ARG A 133 -4.62 -16.72 -6.39
N ALA A 134 -5.40 -16.19 -5.46
CA ALA A 134 -5.47 -14.76 -5.22
C ALA A 134 -4.13 -14.17 -4.79
N LEU A 135 -3.36 -14.90 -3.96
CA LEU A 135 -2.01 -14.54 -3.58
C LEU A 135 -1.11 -14.43 -4.82
N GLU A 136 -1.05 -15.44 -5.67
CA GLU A 136 -0.22 -15.43 -6.87
C GLU A 136 -0.60 -14.27 -7.81
N GLU A 137 -1.90 -14.13 -8.11
CA GLU A 137 -2.40 -13.12 -9.03
C GLU A 137 -2.18 -11.68 -8.51
N LEU A 138 -2.40 -11.41 -7.22
CA LEU A 138 -2.19 -10.09 -6.64
C LEU A 138 -0.71 -9.78 -6.39
N GLN A 139 0.09 -10.79 -6.04
CA GLN A 139 1.52 -10.62 -5.84
C GLN A 139 2.25 -10.31 -7.15
N ASP A 140 1.78 -10.84 -8.28
CA ASP A 140 2.32 -10.55 -9.62
C ASP A 140 2.35 -9.03 -9.92
N PHE A 141 1.51 -8.22 -9.24
CA PHE A 141 1.58 -6.76 -9.32
C PHE A 141 2.96 -6.19 -8.95
N PHE A 142 3.68 -6.81 -8.02
CA PHE A 142 4.96 -6.29 -7.55
C PHE A 142 6.14 -6.60 -8.48
N TYR A 143 5.91 -7.38 -9.54
CA TYR A 143 6.96 -7.81 -10.47
C TYR A 143 6.59 -7.48 -11.91
N ARG A 144 7.53 -6.90 -12.67
CA ARG A 144 7.28 -6.52 -14.08
C ARG A 144 6.80 -7.69 -14.95
N PRO A 145 7.47 -8.86 -14.99
CA PRO A 145 7.00 -9.96 -15.85
C PRO A 145 5.61 -10.48 -15.45
N GLY A 146 5.32 -10.50 -14.14
CA GLY A 146 4.01 -10.87 -13.60
C GLY A 146 2.91 -9.93 -14.06
N ARG A 147 3.09 -8.61 -13.83
CA ARG A 147 2.16 -7.58 -14.30
C ARG A 147 1.87 -7.68 -15.79
N ILE A 148 2.92 -7.77 -16.62
CA ILE A 148 2.75 -7.77 -18.07
C ILE A 148 2.00 -9.04 -18.52
N ARG A 149 2.39 -10.21 -18.00
CA ARG A 149 1.71 -11.46 -18.30
C ARG A 149 0.22 -11.41 -17.97
N ARG A 150 -0.16 -10.87 -16.81
CA ARG A 150 -1.56 -10.82 -16.38
C ARG A 150 -2.39 -9.79 -17.16
N LEU A 151 -1.78 -8.68 -17.59
CA LEU A 151 -2.50 -7.62 -18.31
C LEU A 151 -2.53 -7.79 -19.83
N TYR A 152 -1.52 -8.44 -20.39
CA TYR A 152 -1.26 -8.51 -21.84
C TYR A 152 -0.98 -9.95 -22.34
N GLY A 153 -1.10 -10.96 -21.48
CA GLY A 153 -1.03 -12.39 -21.84
C GLY A 153 0.37 -13.00 -21.88
N SER A 154 1.44 -12.20 -22.05
CA SER A 154 2.83 -12.69 -22.10
C SER A 154 3.79 -11.77 -21.35
N PRO A 155 4.82 -12.29 -20.64
CA PRO A 155 5.82 -11.45 -19.96
C PRO A 155 6.68 -10.61 -20.93
N THR A 156 6.70 -10.94 -22.22
CA THR A 156 7.44 -10.25 -23.28
C THR A 156 6.52 -9.56 -24.28
N ALA A 157 5.24 -9.38 -23.94
CA ALA A 157 4.28 -8.72 -24.81
C ALA A 157 4.76 -7.32 -25.23
N THR A 158 4.53 -6.97 -26.50
CA THR A 158 4.64 -5.59 -26.97
C THR A 158 3.36 -4.87 -26.61
N THR A 159 3.47 -3.88 -25.73
CA THR A 159 2.33 -3.07 -25.28
C THR A 159 2.40 -1.70 -25.94
N ARG A 160 1.39 -0.85 -25.69
CA ARG A 160 1.43 0.57 -26.08
C ARG A 160 2.63 1.34 -25.47
N TYR A 161 3.29 0.76 -24.47
CA TYR A 161 4.45 1.33 -23.80
C TYR A 161 5.78 0.80 -24.35
N GLY A 162 5.74 -0.12 -25.32
CA GLY A 162 6.89 -0.78 -25.92
C GLY A 162 7.05 -2.25 -25.52
N HIS A 163 8.15 -2.86 -25.96
CA HIS A 163 8.44 -4.28 -25.72
C HIS A 163 8.71 -4.56 -24.24
N ALA A 164 7.95 -5.49 -23.65
CA ALA A 164 8.06 -5.86 -22.23
C ALA A 164 8.00 -4.64 -21.27
N GLN A 165 7.20 -3.63 -21.64
CA GLN A 165 6.95 -2.44 -20.85
C GLN A 165 5.49 -2.40 -20.43
N ASP A 166 5.26 -1.88 -19.23
CA ASP A 166 3.95 -1.47 -18.75
C ASP A 166 3.99 0.00 -18.32
N PHE A 167 2.85 0.53 -17.89
CA PHE A 167 2.71 1.92 -17.46
C PHE A 167 3.74 2.33 -16.38
N LEU A 168 3.99 1.46 -15.38
CA LEU A 168 4.96 1.76 -14.32
C LEU A 168 6.40 1.69 -14.82
N THR A 169 6.70 0.80 -15.76
CA THR A 169 8.05 0.61 -16.29
C THR A 169 8.41 1.71 -17.28
N SER A 170 7.47 2.13 -18.13
CA SER A 170 7.68 3.24 -19.08
C SER A 170 7.92 4.55 -18.36
N ASN A 171 7.06 4.88 -17.38
CA ASN A 171 7.16 6.09 -16.57
C ASN A 171 8.20 6.01 -15.44
N LYS A 172 8.89 4.87 -15.33
CA LYS A 172 9.95 4.63 -14.35
C LYS A 172 9.48 4.73 -12.90
N TYR A 173 8.24 4.38 -12.59
CA TYR A 173 7.67 4.34 -11.23
C TYR A 173 7.95 3.06 -10.44
N CYS A 174 8.64 2.08 -11.02
CA CYS A 174 8.88 0.80 -10.35
C CYS A 174 9.68 0.89 -9.04
N TRP A 175 10.44 1.98 -8.80
CA TRP A 175 11.08 2.26 -7.51
C TRP A 175 10.08 2.38 -6.36
N TYR A 176 8.84 2.78 -6.66
CA TYR A 176 7.77 2.91 -5.68
C TYR A 176 7.33 1.54 -5.12
N LEU A 177 7.49 0.45 -5.88
CA LEU A 177 7.18 -0.93 -5.45
C LEU A 177 8.27 -1.54 -4.54
N GLY A 178 9.13 -0.69 -4.00
CA GLY A 178 10.33 -1.00 -3.24
C GLY A 178 11.58 -0.69 -4.05
N LEU A 179 12.58 -0.05 -3.44
CA LEU A 179 13.84 0.25 -4.12
C LEU A 179 14.48 -1.07 -4.56
N PRO A 180 14.62 -1.31 -5.87
CA PRO A 180 15.15 -2.56 -6.35
C PRO A 180 16.66 -2.59 -6.12
N ARG A 181 17.19 -3.80 -5.93
CA ARG A 181 18.64 -4.00 -5.93
C ARG A 181 19.17 -3.70 -7.34
N SER A 182 20.24 -2.92 -7.42
CA SER A 182 21.03 -2.85 -8.66
C SER A 182 21.44 -4.26 -9.05
N GLN A 183 21.13 -4.65 -10.29
CA GLN A 183 21.55 -5.93 -10.84
C GLN A 183 22.55 -5.67 -11.96
N ARG A 184 23.79 -6.14 -11.77
CA ARG A 184 24.89 -5.98 -12.74
C ARG A 184 25.07 -4.52 -13.20
N GLY A 185 24.89 -3.56 -12.29
CA GLY A 185 25.01 -2.12 -12.59
C GLY A 185 23.87 -1.53 -13.42
N THR A 186 22.72 -2.20 -13.50
CA THR A 186 21.51 -1.74 -14.19
C THR A 186 20.29 -1.71 -13.24
N GLY A 187 19.25 -0.99 -13.62
CA GLY A 187 18.05 -0.76 -12.81
C GLY A 187 18.11 0.55 -12.04
N TYR A 188 17.53 0.59 -10.84
CA TYR A 188 17.57 1.77 -9.99
C TYR A 188 18.74 1.67 -9.01
N ILE A 189 19.44 2.79 -8.83
CA ILE A 189 20.67 2.93 -8.06
C ILE A 189 20.43 4.10 -7.11
N SER A 190 20.60 3.87 -5.81
CA SER A 190 20.49 4.88 -4.77
C SER A 190 21.64 4.73 -3.78
N ARG A 191 21.96 5.82 -3.07
CA ARG A 191 22.87 5.78 -1.90
C ARG A 191 22.21 5.16 -0.67
N ALA A 192 20.87 5.16 -0.60
CA ALA A 192 20.16 4.46 0.44
C ALA A 192 20.23 2.95 0.18
N GLU A 193 20.60 2.17 1.21
CA GLU A 193 20.78 0.71 1.07
C GLU A 193 19.51 0.02 0.58
N ARG A 194 18.35 0.40 1.12
CA ARG A 194 17.05 -0.14 0.72
C ARG A 194 15.89 0.63 1.36
N ARG A 195 14.81 0.81 0.60
CA ARG A 195 13.49 1.18 1.14
C ARG A 195 12.46 0.16 0.69
N ALA A 196 11.66 -0.31 1.64
CA ALA A 196 10.55 -1.21 1.33
C ALA A 196 9.41 -0.48 0.60
N SER A 197 8.56 -1.25 -0.08
CA SER A 197 7.37 -0.71 -0.73
C SER A 197 6.44 -0.08 0.32
N PRO A 198 5.81 1.06 0.01
CA PRO A 198 4.71 1.59 0.80
C PRO A 198 3.39 0.82 0.56
N LEU A 199 3.35 -0.08 -0.42
CA LEU A 199 2.20 -0.94 -0.68
C LEU A 199 2.39 -2.27 0.02
N HIS A 200 1.45 -2.62 0.89
CA HIS A 200 1.43 -3.91 1.58
C HIS A 200 0.23 -4.70 1.10
N LEU A 201 0.43 -5.99 0.83
CA LEU A 201 -0.62 -6.95 0.48
C LEU A 201 -0.74 -7.96 1.63
N ALA A 202 -1.96 -8.17 2.10
CA ALA A 202 -2.34 -9.28 2.98
C ALA A 202 -3.51 -10.05 2.36
N VAL A 203 -3.37 -11.36 2.19
CA VAL A 203 -4.40 -12.19 1.54
C VAL A 203 -5.04 -13.11 2.58
N HIS A 204 -6.32 -12.89 2.85
CA HIS A 204 -7.13 -13.65 3.80
C HIS A 204 -8.08 -14.59 3.06
N ARG A 205 -8.81 -15.42 3.82
CA ARG A 205 -9.70 -16.46 3.26
C ARG A 205 -10.77 -15.95 2.31
N GLU A 206 -11.32 -14.76 2.57
CA GLU A 206 -12.45 -14.20 1.81
C GLU A 206 -12.14 -12.88 1.11
N ALA A 207 -11.03 -12.24 1.46
CA ALA A 207 -10.64 -10.97 0.90
C ALA A 207 -9.13 -10.79 0.96
N ALA A 208 -8.59 -9.94 0.10
CA ALA A 208 -7.27 -9.37 0.27
C ALA A 208 -7.40 -7.91 0.71
N LEU A 209 -6.46 -7.47 1.53
CA LEU A 209 -6.27 -6.09 1.93
C LEU A 209 -4.99 -5.57 1.28
N ILE A 210 -5.11 -4.43 0.61
CA ILE A 210 -3.98 -3.68 0.11
C ILE A 210 -3.91 -2.40 0.94
N THR A 211 -2.78 -2.21 1.63
CA THR A 211 -2.51 -1.00 2.38
C THR A 211 -1.54 -0.13 1.60
N SER A 212 -1.80 1.19 1.55
CA SER A 212 -0.90 2.16 0.96
C SER A 212 -0.48 3.22 2.00
N LEU A 213 0.77 3.66 1.94
CA LEU A 213 1.37 4.63 2.86
C LEU A 213 2.15 5.70 2.07
N LEU A 214 1.79 6.96 2.20
CA LEU A 214 2.46 8.09 1.57
C LEU A 214 3.25 8.88 2.61
N SER A 215 4.54 9.04 2.38
CA SER A 215 5.46 9.76 3.26
C SER A 215 6.64 10.31 2.47
N THR A 216 7.37 11.27 3.04
CA THR A 216 8.62 11.81 2.47
C THR A 216 9.87 10.99 2.80
N ASP A 217 9.73 9.90 3.57
CA ASP A 217 10.80 8.91 3.84
C ASP A 217 11.30 8.22 2.57
N TRP A 218 12.01 8.94 1.72
CA TRP A 218 12.62 8.48 0.48
C TRP A 218 13.99 9.18 0.31
N PRO A 219 14.96 8.55 -0.37
CA PRO A 219 16.15 9.27 -0.79
C PRO A 219 15.76 10.45 -1.69
N LYS A 220 16.45 11.58 -1.57
CA LYS A 220 16.17 12.77 -2.40
C LYS A 220 16.29 12.49 -3.90
N GLU A 221 17.15 11.57 -4.27
CA GLU A 221 17.41 11.19 -5.66
C GLU A 221 17.65 9.68 -5.81
N ILE A 222 17.22 9.17 -6.96
CA ILE A 222 17.56 7.84 -7.45
C ILE A 222 18.03 7.94 -8.90
N ARG A 223 18.99 7.11 -9.29
CA ARG A 223 19.45 7.02 -10.67
C ARG A 223 18.89 5.76 -11.30
N TRP A 224 18.24 5.87 -12.44
CA TRP A 224 17.86 4.74 -13.26
C TRP A 224 18.87 4.53 -14.38
N LYS A 225 19.30 3.29 -14.64
CA LYS A 225 20.21 2.92 -15.73
C LYS A 225 19.67 1.70 -16.49
N GLY A 226 19.54 1.80 -17.82
CA GLY A 226 19.09 0.71 -18.68
C GLY A 226 19.15 1.06 -20.16
N GLY A 227 19.41 0.06 -21.01
CA GLY A 227 19.49 0.26 -22.47
C GLY A 227 20.55 1.27 -22.92
N GLY A 228 21.68 1.34 -22.22
CA GLY A 228 22.74 2.32 -22.47
C GLY A 228 22.48 3.72 -21.91
N VAL A 229 21.26 4.00 -21.42
CA VAL A 229 20.87 5.33 -20.90
C VAL A 229 20.90 5.35 -19.38
N SER A 230 21.28 6.50 -18.82
CA SER A 230 21.20 6.79 -17.39
C SER A 230 20.38 8.07 -17.17
N ARG A 231 19.46 8.05 -16.20
CA ARG A 231 18.58 9.17 -15.85
C ARG A 231 18.51 9.34 -14.33
N THR A 232 18.74 10.55 -13.86
CA THR A 232 18.47 10.92 -12.46
C THR A 232 16.97 11.23 -12.30
N ILE A 233 16.38 10.74 -11.22
CA ILE A 233 15.00 10.97 -10.82
C ILE A 233 15.05 11.65 -9.44
N THR A 234 14.65 12.92 -9.40
CA THR A 234 14.49 13.67 -8.15
C THR A 234 13.15 13.32 -7.52
N LEU A 235 13.18 12.89 -6.26
CA LEU A 235 11.99 12.47 -5.50
C LEU A 235 11.46 13.64 -4.66
N SER A 236 10.98 14.69 -5.33
CA SER A 236 10.25 15.78 -4.69
C SER A 236 8.89 15.32 -4.16
N GLU A 237 8.26 16.08 -3.26
CA GLU A 237 6.91 15.77 -2.78
C GLU A 237 5.92 15.61 -3.94
N ALA A 238 5.95 16.51 -4.93
CA ALA A 238 5.12 16.40 -6.13
C ALA A 238 5.35 15.08 -6.89
N MET A 239 6.60 14.61 -7.01
CA MET A 239 6.91 13.30 -7.63
C MET A 239 6.37 12.14 -6.79
N LEU A 240 6.44 12.22 -5.46
CA LEU A 240 5.91 11.20 -4.55
C LEU A 240 4.39 11.11 -4.66
N VAL A 241 3.69 12.26 -4.62
CA VAL A 241 2.23 12.35 -4.78
C VAL A 241 1.80 11.82 -6.15
N LYS A 242 2.46 12.27 -7.23
CA LYS A 242 2.19 11.79 -8.60
C LYS A 242 2.30 10.28 -8.68
N THR A 243 3.45 9.75 -8.27
CA THR A 243 3.75 8.32 -8.37
C THR A 243 2.78 7.49 -7.53
N HIS A 244 2.46 7.95 -6.31
CA HIS A 244 1.49 7.27 -5.45
C HIS A 244 0.11 7.16 -6.12
N CYS A 245 -0.42 8.26 -6.65
CA CYS A 245 -1.72 8.27 -7.31
C CYS A 245 -1.74 7.35 -8.54
N GLU A 246 -0.75 7.49 -9.41
CA GLU A 246 -0.70 6.75 -10.67
C GLU A 246 -0.43 5.25 -10.46
N VAL A 247 0.35 4.89 -9.44
CA VAL A 247 0.54 3.49 -9.04
C VAL A 247 -0.76 2.90 -8.51
N LEU A 248 -1.51 3.63 -7.67
CA LEU A 248 -2.81 3.15 -7.17
C LEU A 248 -3.85 3.05 -8.28
N ALA A 249 -3.88 3.98 -9.23
CA ALA A 249 -4.78 3.89 -10.38
C ALA A 249 -4.46 2.67 -11.25
N TYR A 250 -3.16 2.41 -11.42
CA TYR A 250 -2.72 1.24 -12.18
C TYR A 250 -2.98 -0.07 -11.44
N LEU A 251 -2.90 -0.07 -10.11
CA LEU A 251 -3.30 -1.19 -9.27
C LEU A 251 -4.81 -1.47 -9.38
N GLU A 252 -5.64 -0.42 -9.37
CA GLU A 252 -7.08 -0.53 -9.56
C GLU A 252 -7.43 -1.18 -10.90
N GLU A 253 -6.82 -0.70 -11.99
CA GLU A 253 -6.96 -1.30 -13.33
C GLU A 253 -6.51 -2.76 -13.34
N TYR A 254 -5.37 -3.05 -12.70
CA TYR A 254 -4.81 -4.40 -12.62
C TYR A 254 -5.76 -5.37 -11.91
N VAL A 255 -6.27 -5.00 -10.74
CA VAL A 255 -7.21 -5.81 -9.97
C VAL A 255 -8.53 -5.99 -10.74
N GLY A 256 -9.02 -4.94 -11.40
CA GLY A 256 -10.21 -5.00 -12.24
C GLY A 256 -10.05 -5.93 -13.45
N LYS A 257 -8.89 -5.90 -14.13
CA LYS A 257 -8.55 -6.82 -15.24
C LYS A 257 -8.51 -8.29 -14.81
N LEU A 258 -8.10 -8.57 -13.57
CA LEU A 258 -8.17 -9.91 -13.01
C LEU A 258 -9.62 -10.34 -12.69
N GLY A 259 -10.58 -9.42 -12.75
CA GLY A 259 -12.00 -9.68 -12.46
C GLY A 259 -12.32 -9.72 -10.96
N TYR A 260 -11.50 -9.09 -10.12
CA TYR A 260 -11.79 -8.90 -8.71
C TYR A 260 -12.54 -7.58 -8.47
N SER A 261 -13.38 -7.53 -7.43
CA SER A 261 -13.98 -6.27 -6.99
C SER A 261 -13.01 -5.52 -6.08
N TYR A 262 -12.78 -4.23 -6.35
CA TYR A 262 -11.90 -3.37 -5.58
C TYR A 262 -12.70 -2.23 -4.94
N ARG A 263 -12.50 -1.98 -3.64
CA ARG A 263 -13.08 -0.81 -2.95
C ARG A 263 -12.18 -0.29 -1.85
N VAL A 264 -12.28 1.01 -1.56
CA VAL A 264 -11.58 1.63 -0.44
C VAL A 264 -12.41 1.43 0.82
N VAL A 265 -11.80 0.93 1.90
CA VAL A 265 -12.46 0.74 3.21
C VAL A 265 -11.87 1.63 4.30
N TYR A 266 -10.77 2.32 4.00
CA TYR A 266 -10.13 3.31 4.85
C TYR A 266 -9.15 4.16 4.03
N PRO A 267 -8.91 5.43 4.36
CA PRO A 267 -9.75 6.38 5.04
C PRO A 267 -10.77 6.99 4.07
#